data_AF-A0A084B8N1-F1
#
_entry.id   AF-A0A084B8N1-F1
#
_cell.length_a   1.000
_cell.length_b   1.000
_cell.length_c   1.000
_cell.angle_alpha   90.00
_cell.angle_beta   90.00
_cell.angle_gamma   90.00
#
_symmetry.space_group_name_H-M   'P 1'
#
loop_
_entity.id
_entity.type
_entity.pdbx_description
1 polymer ?
#
loop_
_entity_poly.entity_id
_entity_poly.type
_entity_poly.pdbx_seq_one_letter_code
_entity_poly.pdbx_strand_id
1 'polypeptide(L)'
;MRRNMLLEHSRLITYLERESRFDASLVDYFRLLPARLGSSAALRDAVACFCRGWSDSENASPSKSSVDPQAYGKALRSLQRALGDEKEKLATETLAAVSVIYRVEVLFGGQPNLQSVTHAQGIYSLMETRGPPNLDDDLDVCLAFEHQISVTNYLLYQGGDNLYIQPHWKDTLVQVSYDNTEISPVLIDHYVFSLQIGGWPEIIRQVKYLTKEDIDPTERVFSALLLWEHFENHKEILDNLRDGVMAEAGLNGQMADRSEQRWPTDLELTPADHAAMPRLLMYTLSLILNRLMRPVAEIICVPVSQIDIEYCRLSELGHPTAPGALLLHLTRPKPLIA
;
A
#
# COMPACT_ATOMS: atom_id res chain seq x y z
N MET A 1 -13.47 5.15 -33.24
CA MET A 1 -13.64 5.62 -31.84
C MET A 1 -14.60 4.72 -31.06
N ARG A 2 -15.93 4.85 -31.17
CA ARG A 2 -16.93 4.07 -30.39
C ARG A 2 -16.66 2.55 -30.29
N ARG A 3 -16.31 1.88 -31.40
CA ARG A 3 -16.05 0.41 -31.41
C ARG A 3 -14.89 -0.03 -30.50
N ASN A 4 -13.86 0.80 -30.33
CA ASN A 4 -12.72 0.49 -29.44
C ASN A 4 -13.09 0.73 -27.97
N MET A 5 -13.85 1.81 -27.70
CA MET A 5 -14.34 2.12 -26.35
C MET A 5 -15.20 0.98 -25.79
N LEU A 6 -16.09 0.40 -26.60
CA LEU A 6 -16.88 -0.79 -26.23
C LEU A 6 -16.02 -2.03 -25.97
N LEU A 7 -14.91 -2.19 -26.68
CA LEU A 7 -14.01 -3.35 -26.51
C LEU A 7 -13.24 -3.29 -25.19
N GLU A 8 -12.62 -2.15 -24.86
CA GLU A 8 -11.87 -2.04 -23.60
C GLU A 8 -12.82 -1.98 -22.38
N HIS A 9 -14.04 -1.40 -22.53
CA HIS A 9 -15.09 -1.48 -21.51
C HIS A 9 -15.54 -2.92 -21.24
N SER A 10 -15.72 -3.73 -22.29
CA SER A 10 -16.03 -5.16 -22.14
C SER A 10 -14.90 -5.94 -21.47
N ARG A 11 -13.64 -5.61 -21.77
CA ARG A 11 -12.46 -6.25 -21.15
C ARG A 11 -12.30 -5.90 -19.67
N LEU A 12 -12.51 -4.64 -19.32
CA LEU A 12 -12.50 -4.19 -17.92
C LEU A 12 -13.63 -4.86 -17.12
N ILE A 13 -14.81 -5.04 -17.70
CA ILE A 13 -15.88 -5.84 -17.07
C ILE A 13 -15.45 -7.29 -16.88
N THR A 14 -14.94 -7.98 -17.91
CA THR A 14 -14.48 -9.37 -17.79
C THR A 14 -13.32 -9.55 -16.80
N TYR A 15 -12.49 -8.52 -16.58
CA TYR A 15 -11.49 -8.47 -15.52
C TYR A 15 -12.16 -8.42 -14.13
N LEU A 16 -13.06 -7.45 -13.91
CA LEU A 16 -13.83 -7.29 -12.66
C LEU A 16 -14.74 -8.50 -12.34
N GLU A 17 -15.21 -9.22 -13.35
CA GLU A 17 -15.99 -10.47 -13.21
C GLU A 17 -15.13 -11.71 -12.90
N ARG A 18 -13.83 -11.68 -13.25
CA ARG A 18 -12.88 -12.79 -13.01
C ARG A 18 -12.11 -12.67 -11.70
N GLU A 19 -11.90 -11.47 -11.19
CA GLU A 19 -11.12 -11.25 -9.97
C GLU A 19 -11.93 -11.56 -8.69
N SER A 20 -11.93 -12.85 -8.33
CA SER A 20 -11.94 -13.29 -6.93
C SER A 20 -10.54 -13.76 -6.46
N ARG A 21 -9.48 -13.40 -7.21
CA ARG A 21 -8.10 -13.93 -7.03
C ARG A 21 -7.09 -12.91 -6.53
N PHE A 22 -7.41 -11.62 -6.63
CA PHE A 22 -6.69 -10.53 -6.00
C PHE A 22 -7.67 -9.90 -5.02
N ASP A 23 -7.28 -9.88 -3.75
CA ASP A 23 -8.23 -9.85 -2.64
C ASP A 23 -8.80 -8.43 -2.38
N ALA A 24 -9.84 -8.37 -1.55
CA ALA A 24 -10.82 -7.27 -1.49
C ALA A 24 -10.29 -5.82 -1.36
N SER A 25 -9.05 -5.58 -0.94
CA SER A 25 -8.55 -4.22 -0.63
C SER A 25 -7.94 -3.44 -1.80
N LEU A 26 -7.81 -4.02 -3.00
CA LEU A 26 -6.97 -3.46 -4.08
C LEU A 26 -7.67 -3.29 -5.45
N VAL A 27 -9.00 -3.39 -5.53
CA VAL A 27 -9.72 -3.43 -6.83
C VAL A 27 -10.86 -2.42 -6.94
N ASP A 28 -11.35 -1.82 -5.85
CA ASP A 28 -12.62 -1.05 -5.88
C ASP A 28 -12.62 0.15 -6.84
N TYR A 29 -11.54 0.94 -6.92
CA TYR A 29 -11.51 2.09 -7.83
C TYR A 29 -11.64 1.68 -9.31
N PHE A 30 -11.21 0.47 -9.70
CA PHE A 30 -11.38 -0.06 -11.06
C PHE A 30 -12.85 -0.25 -11.44
N ARG A 31 -13.76 -0.45 -10.47
CA ARG A 31 -15.22 -0.57 -10.69
C ARG A 31 -15.85 0.75 -11.14
N LEU A 32 -15.24 1.89 -10.78
CA LEU A 32 -15.72 3.25 -11.07
C LEU A 32 -15.20 3.79 -12.42
N LEU A 33 -14.05 3.28 -12.90
CA LEU A 33 -13.44 3.72 -14.16
C LEU A 33 -14.32 3.59 -15.42
N PRO A 34 -15.16 2.54 -15.63
CA PRO A 34 -15.96 2.38 -16.84
C PRO A 34 -16.80 3.61 -17.22
N ALA A 35 -17.40 4.26 -16.22
CA ALA A 35 -18.20 5.48 -16.39
C ALA A 35 -17.36 6.70 -16.79
N ARG A 36 -16.08 6.75 -16.37
CA ARG A 36 -15.14 7.86 -16.60
C ARG A 36 -14.28 7.67 -17.88
N LEU A 37 -14.35 6.52 -18.58
CA LEU A 37 -13.63 6.30 -19.85
C LEU A 37 -14.10 7.22 -21.00
N GLY A 38 -15.25 7.89 -20.84
CA GLY A 38 -15.81 8.83 -21.79
C GLY A 38 -15.23 10.25 -21.71
N SER A 39 -14.87 10.71 -20.52
CA SER A 39 -14.40 12.08 -20.24
C SER A 39 -12.91 12.25 -20.54
N SER A 40 -12.05 11.33 -20.10
CA SER A 40 -10.59 11.46 -20.23
C SER A 40 -9.97 10.57 -21.31
N ALA A 41 -9.18 11.19 -22.19
CA ALA A 41 -8.36 10.47 -23.16
C ALA A 41 -7.15 9.78 -22.51
N ALA A 42 -6.62 10.32 -21.41
CA ALA A 42 -5.53 9.72 -20.66
C ALA A 42 -5.98 8.44 -19.94
N LEU A 43 -7.07 8.51 -19.17
CA LEU A 43 -7.60 7.36 -18.43
C LEU A 43 -7.96 6.19 -19.35
N ARG A 44 -8.69 6.46 -20.44
CA ARG A 44 -9.06 5.45 -21.43
C ARG A 44 -7.84 4.78 -22.07
N ASP A 45 -6.77 5.53 -22.33
CA ASP A 45 -5.56 4.97 -22.94
C ASP A 45 -4.70 4.19 -21.92
N ALA A 46 -4.72 4.58 -20.63
CA ALA A 46 -4.13 3.84 -19.53
C ALA A 46 -4.87 2.51 -19.27
N VAL A 47 -6.21 2.53 -19.17
CA VAL A 47 -7.05 1.32 -19.02
C VAL A 47 -6.90 0.37 -20.20
N ALA A 48 -6.76 0.88 -21.43
CA ALA A 48 -6.44 0.05 -22.59
C ALA A 48 -5.04 -0.59 -22.52
N CYS A 49 -4.07 0.05 -21.86
CA CYS A 49 -2.77 -0.56 -21.58
C CYS A 49 -2.87 -1.64 -20.50
N PHE A 50 -3.66 -1.40 -19.45
CA PHE A 50 -3.91 -2.38 -18.39
C PHE A 50 -4.59 -3.65 -18.92
N CYS A 51 -5.68 -3.51 -19.69
CA CYS A 51 -6.39 -4.64 -20.27
C CYS A 51 -5.52 -5.49 -21.22
N ARG A 52 -4.49 -4.89 -21.83
CA ARG A 52 -3.48 -5.58 -22.63
C ARG A 52 -2.49 -6.33 -21.75
N GLY A 53 -1.85 -5.65 -20.80
CA GLY A 53 -0.92 -6.27 -19.85
C GLY A 53 -1.50 -7.47 -19.14
N TRP A 54 -2.79 -7.39 -18.75
CA TRP A 54 -3.57 -8.52 -18.24
C TRP A 54 -3.76 -9.64 -19.26
N SER A 55 -4.31 -9.34 -20.44
CA SER A 55 -4.53 -10.35 -21.52
C SER A 55 -3.26 -11.09 -21.91
N ASP A 56 -2.13 -10.36 -21.94
CA ASP A 56 -0.82 -10.91 -22.29
C ASP A 56 -0.23 -11.69 -21.11
N SER A 57 -0.48 -11.28 -19.86
CA SER A 57 -0.06 -12.01 -18.64
C SER A 57 -0.75 -13.36 -18.46
N GLU A 58 -2.03 -13.51 -18.83
CA GLU A 58 -2.73 -14.81 -18.84
C GLU A 58 -2.05 -15.85 -19.76
N ASN A 59 -1.19 -15.41 -20.68
CA ASN A 59 -0.50 -16.24 -21.66
C ASN A 59 1.04 -16.25 -21.49
N ALA A 60 1.58 -15.56 -20.48
CA ALA A 60 3.03 -15.34 -20.32
C ALA A 60 3.66 -16.21 -19.21
N SER A 61 4.98 -16.39 -19.28
CA SER A 61 5.76 -16.96 -18.18
C SER A 61 6.09 -15.88 -17.13
N PRO A 62 5.99 -16.13 -15.81
CA PRO A 62 6.10 -15.10 -14.77
C PRO A 62 7.41 -14.28 -14.71
N SER A 63 8.46 -14.70 -15.41
CA SER A 63 9.78 -14.04 -15.41
C SER A 63 10.00 -13.03 -16.54
N LYS A 64 8.96 -12.69 -17.32
CA LYS A 64 9.02 -11.68 -18.39
C LYS A 64 7.96 -10.62 -18.17
N SER A 65 8.30 -9.36 -18.45
CA SER A 65 7.31 -8.28 -18.48
C SER A 65 6.28 -8.53 -19.59
N SER A 66 5.00 -8.34 -19.27
CA SER A 66 3.88 -8.38 -20.21
C SER A 66 3.36 -6.99 -20.59
N VAL A 67 4.13 -5.92 -20.31
CA VAL A 67 3.78 -4.55 -20.73
C VAL A 67 4.00 -4.37 -22.23
N ASP A 68 2.91 -4.27 -23.01
CA ASP A 68 2.93 -3.82 -24.40
C ASP A 68 3.56 -2.41 -24.51
N PRO A 69 4.78 -2.26 -25.09
CA PRO A 69 5.46 -0.96 -25.15
C PRO A 69 4.74 0.07 -26.03
N GLN A 70 3.95 -0.39 -27.01
CA GLN A 70 3.16 0.49 -27.88
C GLN A 70 1.95 1.05 -27.14
N ALA A 71 1.26 0.22 -26.36
CA ALA A 71 0.14 0.66 -25.52
C ALA A 71 0.61 1.55 -24.35
N TYR A 72 1.65 1.12 -23.64
CA TYR A 72 2.23 1.88 -22.53
C TYR A 72 2.77 3.25 -22.99
N GLY A 73 3.54 3.27 -24.08
CA GLY A 73 4.01 4.52 -24.69
C GLY A 73 2.88 5.41 -25.21
N LYS A 74 1.72 4.84 -25.57
CA LYS A 74 0.51 5.62 -25.92
C LYS A 74 -0.14 6.22 -24.67
N ALA A 75 -0.30 5.43 -23.60
CA ALA A 75 -0.86 5.88 -22.33
C ALA A 75 -0.04 7.06 -21.76
N LEU A 76 1.30 6.94 -21.72
CA LEU A 76 2.19 8.03 -21.32
C LEU A 76 1.98 9.31 -22.15
N ARG A 77 1.90 9.23 -23.49
CA ARG A 77 1.67 10.41 -24.35
C ARG A 77 0.28 11.02 -24.23
N SER A 78 -0.69 10.27 -23.71
CA SER A 78 -2.04 10.80 -23.41
C SER A 78 -2.08 11.43 -22.01
N LEU A 79 -1.43 10.82 -21.01
CA LEU A 79 -1.23 11.42 -19.67
C LEU A 79 -0.41 12.73 -19.76
N GLN A 80 0.71 12.75 -20.50
CA GLN A 80 1.52 13.95 -20.71
C GLN A 80 0.75 15.11 -21.37
N ARG A 81 -0.30 14.81 -22.15
CA ARG A 81 -1.19 15.85 -22.70
C ARG A 81 -2.16 16.37 -21.65
N ALA A 82 -2.77 15.48 -20.86
CA ALA A 82 -3.67 15.87 -19.78
C ALA A 82 -2.95 16.74 -18.72
N LEU A 83 -1.73 16.36 -18.34
CA LEU A 83 -0.87 17.15 -17.44
C LEU A 83 -0.44 18.51 -18.01
N GLY A 84 -0.52 18.69 -19.33
CA GLY A 84 -0.23 19.93 -20.04
C GLY A 84 -1.46 20.79 -20.36
N ASP A 85 -2.67 20.34 -20.01
CA ASP A 85 -3.92 21.10 -20.16
C ASP A 85 -4.38 21.60 -18.78
N GLU A 86 -4.62 22.91 -18.65
CA GLU A 86 -4.98 23.56 -17.38
C GLU A 86 -6.26 23.00 -16.73
N LYS A 87 -7.14 22.34 -17.48
CA LYS A 87 -8.37 21.71 -16.98
C LYS A 87 -8.19 20.22 -16.67
N GLU A 88 -7.47 19.49 -17.53
CA GLU A 88 -7.26 18.05 -17.30
C GLU A 88 -6.20 17.78 -16.23
N LYS A 89 -5.20 18.65 -16.03
CA LYS A 89 -4.01 18.35 -15.19
C LYS A 89 -4.30 17.96 -13.74
N LEU A 90 -5.37 18.49 -13.13
CA LEU A 90 -5.83 18.16 -11.77
C LEU A 90 -7.17 17.41 -11.75
N ALA A 91 -7.70 16.96 -12.88
CA ALA A 91 -8.95 16.20 -12.94
C ALA A 91 -8.81 14.80 -12.31
N THR A 92 -9.86 14.26 -11.67
CA THR A 92 -9.85 12.92 -11.04
C THR A 92 -9.43 11.83 -12.03
N GLU A 93 -9.84 11.92 -13.29
CA GLU A 93 -9.43 10.96 -14.33
C GLU A 93 -7.94 11.04 -14.71
N THR A 94 -7.27 12.16 -14.44
CA THR A 94 -5.82 12.31 -14.67
C THR A 94 -5.01 11.67 -13.54
N LEU A 95 -5.49 11.79 -12.29
CA LEU A 95 -4.98 10.99 -11.17
C LEU A 95 -5.20 9.49 -11.49
N ALA A 96 -6.44 9.08 -11.78
CA ALA A 96 -6.77 7.70 -12.16
C ALA A 96 -5.90 7.17 -13.32
N ALA A 97 -5.56 8.00 -14.31
CA ALA A 97 -4.71 7.60 -15.43
C ALA A 97 -3.28 7.26 -14.99
N VAL A 98 -2.67 8.04 -14.09
CA VAL A 98 -1.35 7.69 -13.54
C VAL A 98 -1.44 6.51 -12.57
N SER A 99 -2.52 6.37 -11.80
CA SER A 99 -2.78 5.21 -10.93
C SER A 99 -2.79 3.89 -11.70
N VAL A 100 -3.50 3.86 -12.85
CA VAL A 100 -3.57 2.67 -13.71
C VAL A 100 -2.23 2.39 -14.38
N ILE A 101 -1.45 3.41 -14.76
CA ILE A 101 -0.08 3.22 -15.31
C ILE A 101 0.87 2.67 -14.24
N TYR A 102 0.81 3.18 -13.01
CA TYR A 102 1.55 2.64 -11.87
C TYR A 102 1.19 1.17 -11.60
N ARG A 103 -0.10 0.82 -11.59
CA ARG A 103 -0.55 -0.58 -11.47
C ARG A 103 -0.06 -1.47 -12.63
N VAL A 104 0.00 -0.96 -13.86
CA VAL A 104 0.59 -1.69 -15.00
C VAL A 104 2.06 -2.04 -14.73
N GLU A 105 2.84 -1.14 -14.15
CA GLU A 105 4.25 -1.41 -13.85
C GLU A 105 4.42 -2.37 -12.67
N VAL A 106 3.63 -2.22 -11.61
CA VAL A 106 3.67 -3.09 -10.42
C VAL A 106 3.28 -4.54 -10.77
N LEU A 107 2.23 -4.73 -11.59
CA LEU A 107 1.70 -6.06 -11.90
C LEU A 107 2.36 -6.72 -13.13
N PHE A 108 2.73 -5.94 -14.15
CA PHE A 108 3.19 -6.47 -15.45
C PHE A 108 4.64 -6.09 -15.79
N GLY A 109 5.29 -5.21 -15.02
CA GLY A 109 6.68 -4.78 -15.24
C GLY A 109 7.75 -5.85 -14.93
N GLY A 110 7.40 -6.91 -14.19
CA GLY A 110 8.22 -8.09 -13.94
C GLY A 110 9.26 -7.94 -12.81
N GLN A 111 10.03 -6.86 -12.77
CA GLN A 111 10.96 -6.55 -11.67
C GLN A 111 10.76 -5.11 -11.17
N PRO A 112 10.97 -4.82 -9.87
CA PRO A 112 10.93 -3.46 -9.35
C PRO A 112 11.89 -2.55 -10.12
N ASN A 113 11.35 -1.48 -10.70
CA ASN A 113 12.06 -0.60 -11.62
C ASN A 113 12.05 0.86 -11.13
N LEU A 114 12.85 1.72 -11.77
CA LEU A 114 12.90 3.15 -11.45
C LEU A 114 11.65 3.92 -11.92
N GLN A 115 10.83 3.32 -12.77
CA GLN A 115 9.64 3.94 -13.34
C GLN A 115 8.51 3.99 -12.31
N SER A 116 8.32 2.93 -11.51
CA SER A 116 7.26 2.89 -10.49
C SER A 116 7.50 3.91 -9.38
N VAL A 117 8.76 4.19 -9.04
CA VAL A 117 9.14 5.30 -8.14
C VAL A 117 8.82 6.66 -8.77
N THR A 118 9.01 6.81 -10.07
CA THR A 118 8.70 8.05 -10.82
C THR A 118 7.20 8.31 -10.89
N HIS A 119 6.37 7.27 -11.07
CA HIS A 119 4.91 7.43 -11.01
C HIS A 119 4.39 7.61 -9.59
N ALA A 120 4.97 6.96 -8.58
CA ALA A 120 4.63 7.23 -7.17
C ALA A 120 4.96 8.69 -6.78
N GLN A 121 6.06 9.26 -7.30
CA GLN A 121 6.34 10.69 -7.19
C GLN A 121 5.29 11.55 -7.91
N GLY A 122 4.91 11.18 -9.14
CA GLY A 122 3.88 11.90 -9.91
C GLY A 122 2.50 11.88 -9.24
N ILE A 123 2.14 10.75 -8.65
CA ILE A 123 0.95 10.57 -7.80
C ILE A 123 1.03 11.49 -6.58
N TYR A 124 2.14 11.44 -5.82
CA TYR A 124 2.35 12.30 -4.65
C TYR A 124 2.16 13.79 -5.00
N SER A 125 2.87 14.30 -6.02
CA SER A 125 2.79 15.72 -6.39
C SER A 125 1.43 16.12 -6.97
N LEU A 126 0.71 15.21 -7.63
CA LEU A 126 -0.68 15.46 -8.04
C LEU A 126 -1.61 15.57 -6.83
N MET A 127 -1.52 14.64 -5.87
CA MET A 127 -2.32 14.67 -4.64
C MET A 127 -2.01 15.93 -3.83
N GLU A 128 -0.73 16.21 -3.56
CA GLU A 128 -0.25 17.42 -2.88
C GLU A 128 -0.77 18.72 -3.53
N THR A 129 -0.86 18.77 -4.87
CA THR A 129 -1.38 19.95 -5.60
C THR A 129 -2.91 20.02 -5.62
N ARG A 130 -3.63 18.88 -5.57
CA ARG A 130 -5.10 18.83 -5.51
C ARG A 130 -5.62 19.22 -4.12
N GLY A 131 -4.93 18.80 -3.07
CA GLY A 131 -5.50 18.69 -1.72
C GLY A 131 -6.35 17.42 -1.54
N PRO A 132 -7.06 17.31 -0.41
CA PRO A 132 -7.87 16.14 -0.05
C PRO A 132 -8.93 15.79 -1.10
N PRO A 133 -9.40 14.52 -1.16
CA PRO A 133 -10.36 14.10 -2.17
C PRO A 133 -11.69 14.85 -2.05
N ASN A 134 -12.33 15.08 -3.19
CA ASN A 134 -13.71 15.54 -3.21
C ASN A 134 -14.64 14.44 -2.69
N LEU A 135 -15.35 14.70 -1.60
CA LEU A 135 -16.28 13.73 -1.00
C LEU A 135 -17.51 13.44 -1.88
N ASP A 136 -17.84 14.33 -2.83
CA ASP A 136 -18.89 14.10 -3.85
C ASP A 136 -18.39 13.27 -5.08
N ASP A 137 -17.16 12.74 -5.06
CA ASP A 137 -16.58 11.92 -6.14
C ASP A 137 -15.98 10.60 -5.59
N ASP A 138 -16.77 9.53 -5.60
CA ASP A 138 -16.37 8.18 -5.14
C ASP A 138 -15.01 7.73 -5.69
N LEU A 139 -14.67 8.12 -6.92
CA LEU A 139 -13.40 7.75 -7.53
C LEU A 139 -12.23 8.52 -6.90
N ASP A 140 -12.41 9.80 -6.57
CA ASP A 140 -11.37 10.59 -5.90
C ASP A 140 -11.12 10.07 -4.48
N VAL A 141 -12.20 9.75 -3.76
CA VAL A 141 -12.14 9.10 -2.43
C VAL A 141 -11.40 7.75 -2.52
N CYS A 142 -11.81 6.85 -3.42
CA CYS A 142 -11.14 5.55 -3.60
C CYS A 142 -9.65 5.71 -3.99
N LEU A 143 -9.31 6.69 -4.84
CA LEU A 143 -7.93 6.95 -5.25
C LEU A 143 -7.06 7.50 -4.12
N ALA A 144 -7.63 8.32 -3.23
CA ALA A 144 -6.90 8.86 -2.08
C ALA A 144 -6.39 7.75 -1.15
N PHE A 145 -7.22 6.73 -0.88
CA PHE A 145 -6.84 5.57 -0.06
C PHE A 145 -5.99 4.54 -0.81
N GLU A 146 -6.30 4.23 -2.08
CA GLU A 146 -5.49 3.34 -2.96
C GLU A 146 -4.00 3.70 -2.91
N HIS A 147 -3.69 4.99 -2.92
CA HIS A 147 -2.32 5.45 -2.99
C HIS A 147 -1.54 5.37 -1.69
N GLN A 148 -2.14 5.04 -0.55
CA GLN A 148 -1.47 5.27 0.73
C GLN A 148 -0.26 4.36 0.99
N ILE A 149 -0.24 3.16 0.41
CA ILE A 149 0.96 2.30 0.38
C ILE A 149 2.00 2.84 -0.61
N SER A 150 1.59 3.32 -1.79
CA SER A 150 2.52 3.79 -2.84
C SER A 150 3.24 5.09 -2.45
N VAL A 151 2.51 6.06 -1.90
CA VAL A 151 3.04 7.35 -1.42
C VAL A 151 3.91 7.15 -0.18
N THR A 152 3.49 6.32 0.78
CA THR A 152 4.28 6.04 1.98
C THR A 152 5.61 5.37 1.62
N ASN A 153 5.62 4.42 0.68
CA ASN A 153 6.87 3.82 0.17
C ASN A 153 7.77 4.84 -0.54
N TYR A 154 7.20 5.75 -1.35
CA TYR A 154 7.97 6.82 -2.01
C TYR A 154 8.65 7.74 -0.97
N LEU A 155 7.91 8.18 0.05
CA LEU A 155 8.43 9.04 1.12
C LEU A 155 9.45 8.33 2.02
N LEU A 156 9.33 7.00 2.21
CA LEU A 156 10.35 6.21 2.91
C LEU A 156 11.71 6.15 2.17
N TYR A 157 11.71 6.31 0.85
CA TYR A 157 12.93 6.35 0.04
C TYR A 157 13.53 7.75 -0.10
N GLN A 158 12.71 8.79 -0.35
CA GLN A 158 13.21 10.16 -0.56
C GLN A 158 13.37 10.96 0.75
N GLY A 159 12.57 10.65 1.76
CA GLY A 159 12.30 11.55 2.88
C GLY A 159 11.27 12.63 2.52
N GLY A 160 10.47 13.04 3.50
CA GLY A 160 9.43 14.04 3.37
C GLY A 160 8.27 13.79 4.35
N ASP A 161 7.44 14.80 4.56
CA ASP A 161 6.24 14.69 5.40
C ASP A 161 5.14 13.96 4.64
N ASN A 162 4.33 13.14 5.32
CA ASN A 162 3.27 12.38 4.67
C ASN A 162 1.97 13.18 4.63
N LEU A 163 1.27 13.19 3.50
CA LEU A 163 0.05 13.99 3.36
C LEU A 163 -1.09 13.50 4.29
N TYR A 164 -1.16 12.20 4.63
CA TYR A 164 -2.14 11.67 5.61
C TYR A 164 -2.00 12.18 7.06
N ILE A 165 -0.84 12.72 7.44
CA ILE A 165 -0.65 13.30 8.78
C ILE A 165 -0.93 14.81 8.83
N GLN A 166 -1.19 15.45 7.69
CA GLN A 166 -1.61 16.84 7.64
C GLN A 166 -3.08 16.94 8.08
N PRO A 167 -3.47 17.84 9.01
CA PRO A 167 -4.81 17.85 9.59
C PRO A 167 -5.94 17.86 8.56
N HIS A 168 -5.88 18.76 7.57
CA HIS A 168 -6.91 18.87 6.54
C HIS A 168 -7.07 17.63 5.64
N TRP A 169 -6.04 16.79 5.48
CA TRP A 169 -6.15 15.49 4.83
C TRP A 169 -6.74 14.45 5.79
N LYS A 170 -6.21 14.39 7.01
CA LYS A 170 -6.63 13.44 8.04
C LYS A 170 -8.12 13.60 8.35
N ASP A 171 -8.57 14.82 8.58
CA ASP A 171 -9.95 15.14 8.97
C ASP A 171 -10.94 14.75 7.86
N THR A 172 -10.63 15.07 6.58
CA THR A 172 -11.45 14.66 5.43
C THR A 172 -11.52 13.14 5.26
N LEU A 173 -10.41 12.41 5.40
CA LEU A 173 -10.39 10.96 5.25
C LEU A 173 -10.99 10.22 6.46
N VAL A 174 -10.89 10.80 7.66
CA VAL A 174 -11.61 10.33 8.85
C VAL A 174 -13.12 10.55 8.70
N GLN A 175 -13.55 11.64 8.06
CA GLN A 175 -14.98 11.87 7.78
C GLN A 175 -15.56 10.78 6.87
N VAL A 176 -14.85 10.35 5.82
CA VAL A 176 -15.26 9.22 4.96
C VAL A 176 -15.55 7.96 5.78
N SER A 177 -14.73 7.68 6.79
CA SER A 177 -14.85 6.49 7.64
C SER A 177 -16.01 6.54 8.64
N TYR A 178 -16.66 7.69 8.85
CA TYR A 178 -17.79 7.83 9.79
C TYR A 178 -19.12 8.13 9.12
N ASP A 179 -19.15 8.98 8.08
CA ASP A 179 -20.42 9.48 7.51
C ASP A 179 -21.02 8.55 6.43
N ASN A 180 -20.19 7.77 5.72
CA ASN A 180 -20.61 7.02 4.53
C ASN A 180 -21.09 5.59 4.85
N THR A 181 -22.37 5.46 5.20
CA THR A 181 -23.03 4.16 5.45
C THR A 181 -23.20 3.25 4.22
N GLU A 182 -22.90 3.75 3.02
CA GLU A 182 -22.90 2.97 1.77
C GLU A 182 -21.54 2.28 1.48
N ILE A 183 -20.48 2.64 2.20
CA ILE A 183 -19.17 1.98 2.09
C ILE A 183 -19.18 0.68 2.92
N SER A 184 -18.64 -0.40 2.34
CA SER A 184 -18.51 -1.69 3.03
C SER A 184 -17.66 -1.55 4.32
N PRO A 185 -18.06 -2.11 5.47
CA PRO A 185 -17.28 -2.06 6.72
C PRO A 185 -15.83 -2.52 6.55
N VAL A 186 -15.58 -3.58 5.77
CA VAL A 186 -14.23 -4.09 5.45
C VAL A 186 -13.36 -3.02 4.76
N LEU A 187 -13.98 -2.16 3.94
CA LEU A 187 -13.28 -1.07 3.26
C LEU A 187 -13.06 0.13 4.21
N ILE A 188 -13.99 0.38 5.15
CA ILE A 188 -13.79 1.36 6.25
C ILE A 188 -12.62 0.91 7.15
N ASP A 189 -12.55 -0.36 7.55
CA ASP A 189 -11.44 -0.88 8.35
C ASP A 189 -10.10 -0.79 7.60
N HIS A 190 -10.09 -1.07 6.28
CA HIS A 190 -8.93 -0.84 5.42
C HIS A 190 -8.53 0.65 5.31
N TYR A 191 -9.49 1.57 5.31
CA TYR A 191 -9.26 3.02 5.29
C TYR A 191 -8.71 3.52 6.64
N VAL A 192 -9.32 3.13 7.76
CA VAL A 192 -8.84 3.43 9.12
C VAL A 192 -7.42 2.88 9.33
N PHE A 193 -7.14 1.67 8.84
CA PHE A 193 -5.81 1.09 8.82
C PHE A 193 -4.81 1.91 7.98
N SER A 194 -5.19 2.28 6.75
CA SER A 194 -4.35 3.05 5.82
C SER A 194 -3.94 4.41 6.40
N LEU A 195 -4.79 5.02 7.23
CA LEU A 195 -4.46 6.26 7.94
C LEU A 195 -3.39 6.06 9.03
N GLN A 196 -3.29 4.90 9.68
CA GLN A 196 -2.25 4.64 10.69
C GLN A 196 -0.86 4.51 10.08
N ILE A 197 -0.74 3.81 8.94
CA ILE A 197 0.56 3.70 8.24
C ILE A 197 1.07 5.04 7.69
N GLY A 198 0.22 6.07 7.64
CA GLY A 198 0.61 7.42 7.27
C GLY A 198 1.72 8.01 8.14
N GLY A 199 1.77 7.67 9.44
CA GLY A 199 2.83 8.15 10.35
C GLY A 199 4.19 7.45 10.18
N TRP A 200 4.26 6.32 9.46
CA TRP A 200 5.43 5.44 9.46
C TRP A 200 6.73 6.05 8.90
N PRO A 201 6.73 6.95 7.89
CA PRO A 201 7.95 7.63 7.44
C PRO A 201 8.61 8.44 8.55
N GLU A 202 7.79 9.13 9.36
CA GLU A 202 8.26 9.95 10.49
C GLU A 202 8.77 9.09 11.64
N ILE A 203 8.02 8.04 12.02
CA ILE A 203 8.47 7.02 12.99
C ILE A 203 9.84 6.46 12.59
N ILE A 204 10.00 6.05 11.32
CA ILE A 204 11.24 5.49 10.80
C ILE A 204 12.37 6.54 10.76
N ARG A 205 12.06 7.81 10.53
CA ARG A 205 13.03 8.92 10.62
C ARG A 205 13.49 9.13 12.07
N GLN A 206 12.58 9.11 13.04
CA GLN A 206 12.91 9.25 14.46
C GLN A 206 13.73 8.06 14.98
N VAL A 207 13.39 6.81 14.63
CA VAL A 207 14.23 5.64 14.96
C VAL A 207 15.63 5.78 14.37
N LYS A 208 15.74 6.11 13.07
CA LYS A 208 17.04 6.33 12.40
C LYS A 208 17.87 7.44 13.06
N TYR A 209 17.21 8.50 13.55
CA TYR A 209 17.86 9.54 14.36
C TYR A 209 18.36 8.94 15.68
N LEU A 210 17.49 8.34 16.50
CA LEU A 210 17.84 7.73 17.80
C LEU A 210 18.92 6.63 17.74
N THR A 211 19.15 6.01 16.58
CA THR A 211 20.25 5.04 16.37
C THR A 211 21.61 5.64 16.07
N LYS A 212 21.73 6.97 15.94
CA LYS A 212 23.02 7.66 15.74
C LYS A 212 23.92 7.60 16.97
N GLU A 213 25.23 7.72 16.74
CA GLU A 213 26.26 7.71 17.79
C GLU A 213 26.45 9.10 18.44
N ASP A 214 26.05 10.16 17.72
CA ASP A 214 26.41 11.57 17.94
C ASP A 214 25.31 12.43 18.61
N ILE A 215 24.33 11.82 19.29
CA ILE A 215 23.23 12.50 20.01
C ILE A 215 23.49 12.55 21.52
N ASP A 216 23.08 13.64 22.18
CA ASP A 216 23.15 13.76 23.65
C ASP A 216 22.36 12.64 24.35
N PRO A 217 22.92 11.95 25.36
CA PRO A 217 22.23 10.86 26.04
C PRO A 217 20.87 11.24 26.68
N THR A 218 20.71 12.48 27.12
CA THR A 218 19.47 12.98 27.74
C THR A 218 18.39 13.24 26.68
N GLU A 219 18.76 13.92 25.60
CA GLU A 219 17.90 14.14 24.42
C GLU A 219 17.46 12.80 23.82
N ARG A 220 18.39 11.85 23.70
CA ARG A 220 18.16 10.51 23.17
C ARG A 220 17.14 9.72 24.00
N VAL A 221 17.29 9.71 25.33
CA VAL A 221 16.34 9.00 26.23
C VAL A 221 14.96 9.70 26.24
N PHE A 222 14.91 11.03 26.29
CA PHE A 222 13.64 11.75 26.29
C PHE A 222 12.85 11.56 25.00
N SER A 223 13.53 11.66 23.85
CA SER A 223 12.93 11.43 22.53
C SER A 223 12.52 9.96 22.33
N ALA A 224 13.29 9.01 22.88
CA ALA A 224 12.92 7.59 22.88
C ALA A 224 11.67 7.28 23.71
N LEU A 225 11.47 7.95 24.86
CA LEU A 225 10.25 7.80 25.67
C LEU A 225 9.00 8.31 24.94
N LEU A 226 9.07 9.46 24.28
CA LEU A 226 7.96 10.00 23.48
C LEU A 226 7.61 9.08 22.30
N LEU A 227 8.62 8.53 21.61
CA LEU A 227 8.41 7.59 20.51
C LEU A 227 7.88 6.23 21.02
N TRP A 228 8.23 5.82 22.25
CA TRP A 228 7.68 4.60 22.86
C TRP A 228 6.18 4.70 23.13
N GLU A 229 5.72 5.82 23.68
CA GLU A 229 4.28 6.10 23.84
C GLU A 229 3.56 6.04 22.48
N HIS A 230 4.15 6.61 21.43
CA HIS A 230 3.60 6.56 20.08
C HIS A 230 3.55 5.13 19.51
N PHE A 231 4.50 4.26 19.87
CA PHE A 231 4.51 2.85 19.45
C PHE A 231 3.46 1.99 20.15
N GLU A 232 3.28 2.11 21.46
CA GLU A 232 2.25 1.33 22.16
C GLU A 232 0.84 1.70 21.68
N ASN A 233 0.57 2.98 21.38
CA ASN A 233 -0.66 3.41 20.70
C ASN A 233 -0.86 2.73 19.32
N HIS A 234 0.18 2.63 18.49
CA HIS A 234 0.11 1.94 17.19
C HIS A 234 -0.09 0.43 17.35
N LYS A 235 0.53 -0.18 18.36
CA LYS A 235 0.42 -1.60 18.68
C LYS A 235 -0.99 -1.96 19.13
N GLU A 236 -1.59 -1.17 20.01
CA GLU A 236 -2.99 -1.34 20.42
C GLU A 236 -3.94 -1.27 19.22
N ILE A 237 -3.73 -0.35 18.28
CA ILE A 237 -4.58 -0.24 17.08
C ILE A 237 -4.38 -1.45 16.14
N LEU A 238 -3.15 -1.93 15.93
CA LEU A 238 -2.89 -3.14 15.15
C LEU A 238 -3.45 -4.41 15.82
N ASP A 239 -3.37 -4.51 17.14
CA ASP A 239 -3.93 -5.63 17.92
C ASP A 239 -5.47 -5.66 17.78
N ASN A 240 -6.14 -4.52 17.96
CA ASN A 240 -7.58 -4.39 17.76
C ASN A 240 -8.01 -4.75 16.32
N LEU A 241 -7.29 -4.26 15.31
CA LEU A 241 -7.57 -4.54 13.90
C LEU A 241 -7.36 -6.01 13.54
N ARG A 242 -6.27 -6.62 14.03
CA ARG A 242 -6.01 -8.06 13.89
C ARG A 242 -7.16 -8.87 14.49
N ASP A 243 -7.59 -8.52 15.70
CA ASP A 243 -8.61 -9.28 16.42
C ASP A 243 -10.01 -9.12 15.75
N GLY A 244 -10.28 -7.98 15.11
CA GLY A 244 -11.42 -7.78 14.21
C GLY A 244 -11.38 -8.68 12.97
N VAL A 245 -10.27 -8.66 12.22
CA VAL A 245 -10.06 -9.51 11.03
C VAL A 245 -10.15 -11.02 11.36
N MET A 246 -9.66 -11.41 12.53
CA MET A 246 -9.74 -12.80 13.01
C MET A 246 -11.16 -13.18 13.49
N ALA A 247 -11.94 -12.22 13.97
CA ALA A 247 -13.36 -12.40 14.31
C ALA A 247 -14.21 -12.61 13.05
N GLU A 248 -14.03 -11.78 12.02
CA GLU A 248 -14.75 -11.89 10.75
C GLU A 248 -14.43 -13.22 10.03
N ALA A 249 -13.17 -13.66 10.08
CA ALA A 249 -12.75 -14.97 9.59
C ALA A 249 -13.31 -16.17 10.41
N GLY A 250 -14.02 -15.92 11.52
CA GLY A 250 -14.59 -16.95 12.40
C GLY A 250 -13.57 -17.73 13.23
N LEU A 251 -12.33 -17.25 13.35
CA LEU A 251 -11.19 -18.01 13.89
C LEU A 251 -10.96 -17.83 15.39
N ASN A 252 -11.65 -16.89 16.06
CA ASN A 252 -11.43 -16.56 17.48
C ASN A 252 -11.51 -17.76 18.44
N GLY A 253 -12.28 -18.80 18.11
CA GLY A 253 -12.37 -20.03 18.90
C GLY A 253 -11.19 -21.02 18.73
N GLN A 254 -10.35 -20.88 17.69
CA GLN A 254 -9.34 -21.89 17.34
C GLN A 254 -7.91 -21.57 17.81
N MET A 255 -7.64 -20.35 18.29
CA MET A 255 -6.32 -19.95 18.81
C MET A 255 -6.27 -19.72 20.34
N ALA A 256 -7.41 -19.59 21.01
CA ALA A 256 -7.46 -19.48 22.48
C ALA A 256 -6.85 -20.70 23.21
N ASP A 257 -6.87 -21.87 22.58
CA ASP A 257 -6.28 -23.13 23.06
C ASP A 257 -4.88 -23.41 22.44
N ARG A 258 -4.22 -22.39 21.89
CA ARG A 258 -2.92 -22.51 21.17
C ARG A 258 -1.89 -21.45 21.58
N SER A 259 -1.68 -21.28 22.89
CA SER A 259 -0.61 -20.43 23.43
C SER A 259 0.82 -20.85 23.02
N GLU A 260 1.03 -22.08 22.54
CA GLU A 260 2.37 -22.64 22.28
C GLU A 260 2.67 -23.06 20.82
N GLN A 261 1.69 -23.10 19.90
CA GLN A 261 1.91 -23.72 18.58
C GLN A 261 2.10 -22.73 17.41
N ARG A 262 3.22 -22.94 16.71
CA ARG A 262 3.64 -22.46 15.37
C ARG A 262 2.80 -21.39 14.67
N TRP A 263 3.50 -20.31 14.30
CA TRP A 263 3.10 -19.46 13.17
C TRP A 263 2.89 -20.29 11.90
N PRO A 264 2.00 -19.87 10.98
CA PRO A 264 1.60 -20.69 9.85
C PRO A 264 2.59 -20.55 8.68
N THR A 265 3.82 -21.03 8.87
CA THR A 265 4.66 -21.54 7.76
C THR A 265 3.95 -22.64 6.97
N ASP A 266 3.02 -23.30 7.66
CA ASP A 266 2.25 -24.45 7.22
C ASP A 266 0.82 -24.04 6.78
N LEU A 267 0.54 -22.73 6.52
CA LEU A 267 -0.69 -22.34 5.83
C LEU A 267 -0.57 -22.78 4.36
N GLU A 268 -1.41 -23.73 3.95
CA GLU A 268 -1.72 -23.87 2.53
C GLU A 268 -2.49 -22.62 2.09
N LEU A 269 -1.76 -21.66 1.50
CA LEU A 269 -2.31 -20.46 0.87
C LEU A 269 -3.10 -20.86 -0.38
N THR A 270 -4.28 -21.45 -0.18
CA THR A 270 -5.18 -21.81 -1.26
C THR A 270 -5.68 -20.52 -1.94
N PRO A 271 -5.74 -20.43 -3.29
CA PRO A 271 -6.20 -19.23 -4.00
C PRO A 271 -7.70 -18.87 -3.84
N ALA A 272 -8.33 -19.27 -2.74
CA ALA A 272 -9.72 -19.04 -2.39
C ALA A 272 -9.90 -18.60 -0.91
N ASP A 273 -8.82 -18.48 -0.12
CA ASP A 273 -8.88 -17.98 1.25
C ASP A 273 -8.82 -16.44 1.28
N HIS A 274 -9.99 -15.83 1.20
CA HIS A 274 -10.22 -14.37 1.23
C HIS A 274 -9.84 -13.66 2.56
N ALA A 275 -9.30 -14.39 3.54
CA ALA A 275 -8.72 -13.82 4.75
C ALA A 275 -7.19 -13.99 4.81
N ALA A 276 -6.57 -14.71 3.85
CA ALA A 276 -5.14 -14.96 3.85
C ALA A 276 -4.30 -13.69 3.61
N MET A 277 -4.70 -12.84 2.66
CA MET A 277 -3.96 -11.61 2.35
C MET A 277 -4.06 -10.55 3.46
N PRO A 278 -5.24 -10.26 4.06
CA PRO A 278 -5.34 -9.42 5.26
C PRO A 278 -4.48 -9.92 6.42
N ARG A 279 -4.50 -11.22 6.74
CA ARG A 279 -3.67 -11.80 7.83
C ARG A 279 -2.17 -11.70 7.54
N LEU A 280 -1.73 -11.93 6.29
CA LEU A 280 -0.33 -11.77 5.88
C LEU A 280 0.14 -10.32 5.96
N LEU A 281 -0.74 -9.37 5.59
CA LEU A 281 -0.49 -7.94 5.72
C LEU A 281 -0.32 -7.55 7.19
N MET A 282 -1.29 -7.89 8.06
CA MET A 282 -1.21 -7.62 9.51
C MET A 282 0.06 -8.19 10.15
N TYR A 283 0.41 -9.45 9.86
CA TYR A 283 1.66 -10.05 10.34
C TYR A 283 2.90 -9.29 9.86
N THR A 284 2.96 -8.91 8.59
CA THR A 284 4.08 -8.12 8.02
C THR A 284 4.23 -6.77 8.72
N LEU A 285 3.12 -6.15 9.14
CA LEU A 285 3.12 -4.85 9.82
C LEU A 285 3.57 -4.98 11.28
N SER A 286 3.06 -5.98 12.03
CA SER A 286 3.53 -6.29 13.40
C SER A 286 5.03 -6.52 13.43
N LEU A 287 5.56 -7.26 12.45
CA LEU A 287 7.01 -7.50 12.29
C LEU A 287 7.83 -6.22 12.03
N ILE A 288 7.29 -5.27 11.25
CA ILE A 288 7.95 -3.98 11.02
C ILE A 288 7.90 -3.12 12.28
N LEU A 289 6.74 -3.03 12.94
CA LEU A 289 6.56 -2.31 14.19
C LEU A 289 7.51 -2.83 15.28
N ASN A 290 7.55 -4.14 15.50
CA ASN A 290 8.44 -4.79 16.48
C ASN A 290 9.93 -4.51 16.18
N ARG A 291 10.35 -4.48 14.90
CA ARG A 291 11.72 -4.09 14.50
C ARG A 291 12.05 -2.62 14.78
N LEU A 292 11.05 -1.73 14.74
CA LEU A 292 11.22 -0.30 15.01
C LEU A 292 11.16 0.02 16.52
N MET A 293 10.33 -0.71 17.28
CA MET A 293 10.26 -0.64 18.74
C MET A 293 11.56 -1.10 19.41
N ARG A 294 12.21 -2.16 18.90
CA ARG A 294 13.40 -2.76 19.51
C ARG A 294 14.53 -1.76 19.85
N PRO A 295 15.10 -0.97 18.92
CA PRO A 295 16.18 -0.03 19.25
C PRO A 295 15.75 1.07 20.24
N VAL A 296 14.45 1.36 20.33
CA VAL A 296 13.90 2.30 21.30
C VAL A 296 13.79 1.64 22.68
N ALA A 297 13.28 0.41 22.77
CA ALA A 297 13.27 -0.39 24.00
C ALA A 297 14.67 -0.55 24.61
N GLU A 298 15.69 -0.78 23.75
CA GLU A 298 17.10 -0.86 24.15
C GLU A 298 17.64 0.45 24.72
N ILE A 299 17.15 1.62 24.26
CA ILE A 299 17.52 2.95 24.81
C ILE A 299 16.84 3.25 26.15
N ILE A 300 15.57 2.86 26.32
CA ILE A 300 14.78 3.12 27.54
C ILE A 300 14.77 1.95 28.54
N CYS A 301 15.59 0.92 28.32
CA CYS A 301 15.73 -0.28 29.15
C CYS A 301 14.42 -1.08 29.38
N VAL A 302 13.49 -1.06 28.42
CA VAL A 302 12.24 -1.86 28.48
C VAL A 302 12.52 -3.31 28.08
N PRO A 303 11.93 -4.32 28.79
CA PRO A 303 12.14 -5.74 28.45
C PRO A 303 11.72 -6.12 27.02
N VAL A 304 12.71 -6.38 26.16
CA VAL A 304 12.55 -6.74 24.74
C VAL A 304 11.91 -8.13 24.53
N SER A 305 11.64 -8.89 25.61
CA SER A 305 11.26 -10.31 25.55
C SER A 305 9.94 -10.62 24.83
N GLN A 306 9.01 -9.66 24.73
CA GLN A 306 7.80 -9.83 23.90
C GLN A 306 8.07 -9.55 22.41
N ILE A 307 8.99 -8.64 22.11
CA ILE A 307 9.38 -8.22 20.76
C ILE A 307 10.25 -9.30 20.08
N ASP A 308 11.16 -9.92 20.83
CA ASP A 308 12.13 -10.89 20.28
C ASP A 308 11.51 -12.26 19.91
N ILE A 309 10.33 -12.61 20.43
CA ILE A 309 9.65 -13.89 20.12
C ILE A 309 9.31 -14.02 18.62
N GLU A 310 8.97 -12.92 17.96
CA GLU A 310 8.76 -12.87 16.51
C GLU A 310 10.09 -12.75 15.75
N TYR A 311 11.03 -11.96 16.28
CA TYR A 311 12.34 -11.71 15.67
C TYR A 311 13.14 -13.00 15.46
N CYS A 312 13.21 -13.86 16.48
CA CYS A 312 13.94 -15.13 16.42
C CYS A 312 13.38 -16.06 15.34
N ARG A 313 12.05 -16.24 15.28
CA ARG A 313 11.39 -17.17 14.34
C ARG A 313 11.53 -16.76 12.87
N LEU A 314 11.75 -15.47 12.58
CA LEU A 314 12.11 -15.01 11.23
C LEU A 314 13.56 -15.32 10.83
N SER A 315 14.49 -15.39 11.79
CA SER A 315 15.90 -15.72 11.49
C SER A 315 16.07 -17.17 11.02
N GLU A 316 15.18 -18.06 11.47
CA GLU A 316 15.07 -19.46 11.06
C GLU A 316 14.47 -19.61 9.65
N LEU A 317 13.67 -18.64 9.20
CA LEU A 317 12.99 -18.61 7.89
C LEU A 317 13.88 -18.11 6.74
N GLY A 318 15.21 -18.14 6.89
CA GLY A 318 16.20 -17.67 5.91
C GLY A 318 16.31 -18.45 4.58
N HIS A 319 15.31 -19.26 4.21
CA HIS A 319 15.29 -20.00 2.94
C HIS A 319 14.72 -19.16 1.78
N PRO A 320 15.30 -19.23 0.57
CA PRO A 320 15.10 -18.23 -0.50
C PRO A 320 13.77 -18.32 -1.27
N THR A 321 12.77 -19.05 -0.79
CA THR A 321 11.52 -19.35 -1.49
C THR A 321 10.27 -18.73 -0.86
N ALA A 322 10.40 -18.00 0.26
CA ALA A 322 9.28 -17.30 0.90
C ALA A 322 9.02 -15.91 0.26
N PRO A 323 7.74 -15.48 0.09
CA PRO A 323 7.41 -14.19 -0.54
C PRO A 323 7.92 -12.96 0.22
N GLY A 324 8.30 -13.09 1.50
CA GLY A 324 8.96 -12.04 2.29
C GLY A 324 10.35 -11.60 1.78
N ALA A 325 10.91 -12.25 0.75
CA ALA A 325 12.20 -11.91 0.17
C ALA A 325 12.30 -10.44 -0.31
N LEU A 326 11.20 -9.82 -0.75
CA LEU A 326 11.18 -8.40 -1.16
C LEU A 326 11.44 -7.44 0.02
N LEU A 327 10.88 -7.74 1.20
CA LEU A 327 11.03 -6.90 2.40
C LEU A 327 12.44 -6.96 3.00
N LEU A 328 13.18 -8.05 2.78
CA LEU A 328 14.58 -8.17 3.22
C LEU A 328 15.54 -7.18 2.55
N HIS A 329 15.15 -6.56 1.43
CA HIS A 329 15.94 -5.51 0.79
C HIS A 329 15.69 -4.09 1.32
N LEU A 330 14.58 -3.86 2.05
CA LEU A 330 14.26 -2.54 2.62
C LEU A 330 15.05 -2.21 3.90
N THR A 331 15.52 -3.22 4.63
CA THR A 331 16.11 -3.05 5.98
C THR A 331 17.57 -3.49 6.09
N ARG A 332 18.25 -3.82 4.98
CA ARG A 332 19.70 -4.07 4.98
C ARG A 332 20.44 -2.77 4.68
N PRO A 333 21.37 -2.28 5.53
CA PRO A 333 22.28 -1.22 5.12
C PRO A 333 23.10 -1.73 3.93
N LYS A 334 23.17 -0.94 2.85
CA LYS A 334 24.14 -1.21 1.78
C LYS A 334 25.55 -1.06 2.38
N PRO A 335 26.48 -1.99 2.13
CA PRO A 335 27.88 -1.73 2.42
C PRO A 335 28.32 -0.50 1.62
N LEU A 336 29.06 0.40 2.27
CA LEU A 336 29.69 1.52 1.58
C LEU A 336 30.64 0.97 0.51
N ILE A 337 30.37 1.30 -0.75
CA ILE A 337 31.33 1.11 -1.84
C ILE A 337 32.38 2.21 -1.68
N ALA A 338 33.64 1.80 -1.55
CA ALA A 338 34.80 2.68 -1.43
C ALA A 338 35.28 3.20 -2.79
#